data_AF-A0A1S2VH02-F1
#
_entry.id   AF-A0A1S2VH02-F1
#
_cell.length_a   1.000
_cell.length_b   1.000
_cell.length_c   1.000
_cell.angle_alpha   90.00
_cell.angle_beta   90.00
_cell.angle_gamma   90.00
#
_symmetry.space_group_name_H-M   'P 1'
#
loop_
_entity.id
_entity.type
_entity.pdbx_description
1 polymer ?
#
loop_
_entity_poly.entity_id
_entity_poly.type
_entity_poly.pdbx_seq_one_letter_code
_entity_poly.pdbx_strand_id
1 'polypeptide(L)'
;MKPAFVLIIFTILSHFACGQQSVSNVRTRALSQNRIEIRYSLDAIQTGDSVYFQVESRFGGRLAVKKEFVTGDFGLDLEPGPDKKIIWRAGENGFALNGEVRATVYIKPAGYKGAIFPQTTPSSVTLASTELSNSANKSYQTQADTSKSKEKTLAEADTTRPKTRKRWTPGPGWALVSAVLPGVGNMFVQTDKQHKPVFRVGLRPLVTVGFYGLLIYGLQHKPKAQNAYSLYKQQKNAAEGEPYYQQANQYHHRYYLATRAAAAIWLTDVTLTLIRGIRNHSFKKNNAGISFAPGIQAGQLVGVVSIRL
;
A
#
# COMPACT_ATOMS: atom_id res chain seq x y z
N MET A 1 1.71 15.27 -25.62
CA MET A 1 0.47 14.57 -25.22
C MET A 1 -0.58 15.63 -25.03
N LYS A 2 -1.78 15.47 -25.62
CA LYS A 2 -2.83 16.50 -25.54
C LYS A 2 -3.34 16.60 -24.09
N PRO A 3 -3.51 17.82 -23.52
CA PRO A 3 -3.95 18.00 -22.14
C PRO A 3 -5.31 17.35 -21.85
N ALA A 4 -6.16 17.22 -22.87
CA ALA A 4 -7.45 16.54 -22.79
C ALA A 4 -7.37 15.06 -22.35
N PHE A 5 -6.28 14.35 -22.67
CA PHE A 5 -6.15 12.93 -22.31
C PHE A 5 -5.81 12.71 -20.82
N VAL A 6 -5.16 13.69 -20.18
CA VAL A 6 -4.85 13.63 -18.74
C VAL A 6 -6.10 13.89 -17.91
N LEU A 7 -6.99 14.77 -18.39
CA LEU A 7 -8.24 15.15 -17.72
C LEU A 7 -9.27 14.00 -17.69
N ILE A 8 -9.31 13.17 -18.75
CA ILE A 8 -10.21 12.00 -18.86
C ILE A 8 -9.79 10.86 -17.90
N ILE A 9 -8.48 10.63 -17.73
CA ILE A 9 -8.01 9.60 -16.78
C ILE A 9 -8.32 10.00 -15.33
N PHE A 10 -8.22 11.30 -15.01
CA PHE A 10 -8.53 11.80 -13.66
C PHE A 10 -10.02 11.70 -13.31
N THR A 11 -10.91 11.89 -14.30
CA THR A 11 -12.38 11.79 -14.12
C THR A 11 -12.88 10.35 -14.05
N ILE A 12 -12.25 9.39 -14.73
CA ILE A 12 -12.65 7.97 -14.61
C ILE A 12 -12.25 7.40 -13.24
N LEU A 13 -11.13 7.86 -12.65
CA LEU A 13 -10.73 7.41 -11.30
C LEU A 13 -11.65 7.92 -10.18
N SER A 14 -12.34 9.05 -10.34
CA SER A 14 -13.22 9.61 -9.30
C SER A 14 -14.58 8.91 -9.20
N HIS A 15 -14.98 8.11 -10.18
CA HIS A 15 -16.28 7.41 -10.18
C HIS A 15 -16.26 6.05 -9.43
N PHE A 16 -15.09 5.60 -8.96
CA PHE A 16 -14.98 4.38 -8.15
C PHE A 16 -15.09 4.64 -6.64
N ALA A 17 -15.67 5.77 -6.24
CA ALA A 17 -16.14 5.96 -4.86
C ALA A 17 -17.44 5.18 -4.63
N CYS A 18 -17.43 3.86 -4.86
CA CYS A 18 -18.45 3.01 -4.25
C CYS A 18 -18.38 3.26 -2.74
N GLY A 19 -19.50 3.66 -2.14
CA GLY A 19 -19.62 3.82 -0.70
C GLY A 19 -19.14 2.54 -0.02
N GLN A 20 -17.92 2.58 0.51
CA GLN A 20 -17.37 1.45 1.24
C GLN A 20 -18.21 1.32 2.50
N GLN A 21 -18.96 0.22 2.59
CA GLN A 21 -19.60 -0.17 3.84
C GLN A 21 -18.51 -0.21 4.89
N SER A 22 -18.64 0.63 5.91
CA SER A 22 -17.56 0.80 6.86
C SER A 22 -18.10 0.91 8.27
N VAL A 23 -17.39 0.24 9.17
CA VAL A 23 -17.55 0.44 10.59
C VAL A 23 -16.45 1.41 11.00
N SER A 24 -16.85 2.51 11.62
CA SER A 24 -15.93 3.55 12.08
C SER A 24 -16.11 3.78 13.58
N ASN A 25 -15.13 4.47 14.19
CA ASN A 25 -15.21 4.93 15.58
C ASN A 25 -15.53 3.84 16.63
N VAL A 26 -14.97 2.63 16.46
CA VAL A 26 -15.18 1.53 17.41
C VAL A 26 -14.49 1.88 18.74
N ARG A 27 -15.28 2.02 19.80
CA ARG A 27 -14.83 2.31 21.16
C ARG A 27 -15.32 1.22 22.09
N THR A 28 -14.45 0.76 22.98
CA THR A 28 -14.80 -0.23 23.99
C THR A 28 -14.70 0.43 25.36
N ARG A 29 -15.70 0.24 26.23
CA ARG A 29 -15.73 0.72 27.61
C ARG A 29 -16.16 -0.41 28.53
N ALA A 30 -15.45 -0.61 29.63
CA ALA A 30 -15.93 -1.47 30.71
C ALA A 30 -16.96 -0.69 31.54
N LEU A 31 -18.20 -1.16 31.58
CA LEU A 31 -19.24 -0.60 32.46
C LEU A 31 -19.08 -1.13 33.90
N SER A 32 -18.59 -2.37 34.02
CA SER A 32 -18.22 -3.01 35.28
C SER A 32 -17.23 -4.15 35.01
N GLN A 33 -16.75 -4.83 36.05
CA GLN A 33 -15.90 -6.02 35.91
C GLN A 33 -16.53 -7.16 35.07
N ASN A 34 -17.86 -7.12 34.88
CA ASN A 34 -18.62 -8.17 34.22
C ASN A 34 -19.38 -7.70 32.98
N ARG A 35 -19.24 -6.43 32.56
CA ARG A 35 -20.02 -5.85 31.47
C ARG A 35 -19.18 -4.89 30.62
N ILE A 36 -19.22 -5.10 29.30
CA ILE A 36 -18.54 -4.27 28.30
C ILE A 36 -19.58 -3.59 27.43
N GLU A 37 -19.39 -2.31 27.18
CA GLU A 37 -20.09 -1.52 26.16
C GLU A 37 -19.16 -1.31 24.97
N ILE A 38 -19.64 -1.62 23.77
CA ILE A 38 -18.97 -1.38 22.50
C ILE A 38 -19.81 -0.35 21.75
N ARG A 39 -19.24 0.82 21.48
CA ARG A 39 -19.85 1.85 20.65
C ARG A 39 -19.19 1.91 19.29
N TYR A 40 -19.96 2.12 18.24
CA TYR A 40 -19.44 2.24 16.89
C TYR A 40 -20.36 3.11 16.03
N SER A 41 -19.83 3.58 14.91
CA SER A 41 -20.59 4.24 13.86
C SER A 41 -20.69 3.32 12.66
N LEU A 42 -21.87 3.27 12.04
CA LEU A 42 -22.18 2.39 10.94
C LEU A 42 -22.56 3.21 9.70
N ASP A 43 -21.73 3.12 8.67
CA ASP A 43 -21.89 3.90 7.43
C ASP A 43 -22.22 2.96 6.26
N ALA A 44 -23.26 3.31 5.50
CA ALA A 44 -23.64 2.67 4.23
C ALA A 44 -23.95 1.15 4.31
N ILE A 45 -24.62 0.69 5.36
CA ILE A 45 -25.13 -0.70 5.45
C ILE A 45 -26.35 -0.91 4.52
N GLN A 46 -26.45 -2.08 3.88
CA GLN A 46 -27.58 -2.46 3.04
C GLN A 46 -28.54 -3.38 3.79
N THR A 47 -29.80 -3.41 3.36
CA THR A 47 -30.79 -4.39 3.86
C THR A 47 -30.30 -5.81 3.60
N GLY A 48 -30.33 -6.66 4.62
CA GLY A 48 -29.84 -8.04 4.62
C GLY A 48 -28.39 -8.21 5.09
N ASP A 49 -27.64 -7.12 5.28
CA ASP A 49 -26.31 -7.20 5.88
C ASP A 49 -26.42 -7.53 7.37
N SER A 50 -25.42 -8.22 7.91
CA SER A 50 -25.34 -8.50 9.34
C SER A 50 -24.09 -7.92 9.98
N VAL A 51 -24.28 -7.26 11.13
CA VAL A 51 -23.19 -6.82 11.99
C VAL A 51 -22.90 -7.86 13.04
N TYR A 52 -21.63 -8.24 13.17
CA TYR A 52 -21.15 -9.14 14.22
C TYR A 52 -19.90 -8.55 14.86
N PHE A 53 -19.49 -9.08 15.99
CA PHE A 53 -18.29 -8.59 16.67
C PHE A 53 -17.48 -9.76 17.24
N GLN A 54 -16.19 -9.51 17.41
CA GLN A 54 -15.24 -10.39 18.06
C GLN A 54 -14.61 -9.65 19.21
N VAL A 55 -14.41 -10.37 20.31
CA VAL A 55 -13.74 -9.84 21.49
C VAL A 55 -12.49 -10.65 21.75
N GLU A 56 -11.39 -9.95 21.99
CA GLU A 56 -10.09 -10.53 22.31
C GLU A 56 -9.57 -9.96 23.62
N SER A 57 -9.17 -10.84 24.53
CA SER A 57 -8.40 -10.47 25.71
C SER A 57 -6.92 -10.32 25.31
N ARG A 58 -6.25 -9.30 25.85
CA ARG A 58 -4.81 -9.07 25.63
C ARG A 58 -3.96 -10.31 25.93
N PHE A 59 -4.31 -11.07 26.97
CA PHE A 59 -3.56 -12.24 27.43
C PHE A 59 -4.25 -13.57 27.12
N GLY A 60 -5.59 -13.57 27.00
CA GLY A 60 -6.39 -14.80 26.80
C GLY A 60 -6.75 -15.13 25.35
N GLY A 61 -6.43 -14.25 24.40
CA GLY A 61 -6.82 -14.43 23.00
C GLY A 61 -8.32 -14.23 22.77
N ARG A 62 -8.88 -14.89 21.75
CA ARG A 62 -10.28 -14.73 21.35
C ARG A 62 -11.23 -15.30 22.40
N LEU A 63 -12.18 -14.47 22.86
CA LEU A 63 -13.22 -14.86 23.80
C LEU A 63 -14.46 -15.37 23.05
N ALA A 64 -15.01 -16.49 23.52
CA ALA A 64 -16.21 -17.09 22.94
C ALA A 64 -17.47 -16.34 23.43
N VAL A 65 -17.93 -15.38 22.63
CA VAL A 65 -19.13 -14.60 22.94
C VAL A 65 -20.39 -15.40 22.58
N LYS A 66 -21.22 -15.75 23.56
CA LYS A 66 -22.54 -16.36 23.30
C LYS A 66 -23.60 -15.29 23.10
N LYS A 67 -24.48 -15.49 22.12
CA LYS A 67 -25.53 -14.52 21.72
C LYS A 67 -26.47 -14.13 22.87
N GLU A 68 -26.81 -15.06 23.76
CA GLU A 68 -27.71 -14.84 24.91
C GLU A 68 -27.20 -13.78 25.91
N PHE A 69 -25.89 -13.52 25.93
CA PHE A 69 -25.26 -12.52 26.79
C PHE A 69 -24.96 -11.20 26.09
N VAL A 70 -25.48 -11.02 24.87
CA VAL A 70 -25.28 -9.80 24.07
C VAL A 70 -26.62 -9.11 23.84
N THR A 71 -26.66 -7.79 24.05
CA THR A 71 -27.81 -6.94 23.74
C THR A 71 -27.38 -5.70 22.96
N GLY A 72 -28.34 -5.02 22.32
CA GLY A 72 -28.11 -3.77 21.57
C GLY A 72 -28.06 -3.95 20.05
N ASP A 73 -27.36 -3.05 19.37
CA ASP A 73 -27.29 -2.96 17.91
C ASP A 73 -26.32 -4.00 17.34
N PHE A 74 -26.76 -5.24 17.15
CA PHE A 74 -26.01 -6.28 16.42
C PHE A 74 -26.97 -7.22 15.69
N GLY A 75 -26.49 -7.94 14.66
CA GLY A 75 -27.31 -8.85 13.87
C GLY A 75 -27.71 -8.25 12.51
N LEU A 76 -28.86 -8.68 12.01
CA LEU A 76 -29.35 -8.34 10.66
C LEU A 76 -30.09 -6.99 10.66
N ASP A 77 -30.14 -6.37 9.48
CA ASP A 77 -31.05 -5.25 9.16
C ASP A 77 -30.95 -4.06 10.11
N LEU A 78 -29.72 -3.73 10.53
CA LEU A 78 -29.48 -2.54 11.32
C LEU A 78 -29.54 -1.28 10.44
N GLU A 79 -30.19 -0.24 10.94
CA GLU A 79 -30.18 1.07 10.29
C GLU A 79 -28.80 1.72 10.38
N PRO A 80 -28.29 2.38 9.32
CA PRO A 80 -27.06 3.17 9.39
C PRO A 80 -27.19 4.30 10.41
N GLY A 81 -26.07 4.69 11.03
CA GLY A 81 -26.06 5.82 11.96
C GLY A 81 -24.89 5.80 12.94
N PRO A 82 -24.65 6.93 13.62
CA PRO A 82 -23.65 7.03 14.67
C PRO A 82 -24.11 6.37 15.98
N ASP A 83 -23.17 6.14 16.89
CA ASP A 83 -23.40 5.75 18.29
C ASP A 83 -24.23 4.47 18.50
N LYS A 84 -24.12 3.53 17.55
CA LYS A 84 -24.62 2.16 17.73
C LYS A 84 -23.92 1.51 18.92
N LYS A 85 -24.67 0.74 19.69
CA LYS A 85 -24.23 0.23 21.00
C LYS A 85 -24.48 -1.26 21.14
N ILE A 86 -23.44 -2.02 21.42
CA ILE A 86 -23.50 -3.43 21.82
C ILE A 86 -23.10 -3.52 23.29
N ILE A 87 -23.90 -4.22 24.09
CA ILE A 87 -23.60 -4.52 25.48
C ILE A 87 -23.37 -6.02 25.61
N TRP A 88 -22.18 -6.39 26.08
CA TRP A 88 -21.82 -7.78 26.36
C TRP A 88 -21.67 -8.01 27.86
N ARG A 89 -22.43 -8.98 28.39
CA ARG A 89 -22.42 -9.41 29.80
C ARG A 89 -21.39 -10.52 29.99
N ALA A 90 -20.11 -10.15 29.98
CA ALA A 90 -18.99 -11.07 30.05
C ALA A 90 -19.01 -12.00 31.29
N GLY A 91 -19.40 -11.48 32.45
CA GLY A 91 -19.45 -12.27 33.69
C GLY A 91 -20.50 -13.38 33.66
N GLU A 92 -21.69 -13.10 33.11
CA GLU A 92 -22.74 -14.11 32.90
C GLU A 92 -22.32 -15.16 31.86
N ASN A 93 -21.47 -14.76 30.91
CA ASN A 93 -20.84 -15.66 29.94
C ASN A 93 -19.64 -16.44 30.52
N GLY A 94 -19.34 -16.32 31.82
CA GLY A 94 -18.26 -17.04 32.50
C GLY A 94 -16.86 -16.45 32.32
N PHE A 95 -16.74 -15.20 31.85
CA PHE A 95 -15.45 -14.52 31.67
C PHE A 95 -15.24 -13.45 32.74
N ALA A 96 -14.13 -13.54 33.47
CA ALA A 96 -13.65 -12.47 34.35
C ALA A 96 -12.78 -11.49 33.56
N LEU A 97 -13.14 -10.21 33.56
CA LEU A 97 -12.43 -9.17 32.80
C LEU A 97 -11.22 -8.64 33.59
N ASN A 98 -10.16 -9.45 33.67
CA ASN A 98 -8.95 -9.12 34.44
C ASN A 98 -7.88 -8.39 33.63
N GLY A 99 -8.26 -7.62 32.60
CA GLY A 99 -7.31 -6.91 31.76
C GLY A 99 -7.95 -6.16 30.60
N GLU A 100 -7.08 -5.65 29.72
CA GLU A 100 -7.48 -4.94 28.52
C GLU A 100 -8.16 -5.90 27.52
N VAL A 101 -9.29 -5.45 26.98
CA VAL A 101 -10.11 -6.18 26.04
C VAL A 101 -10.29 -5.36 24.77
N ARG A 102 -10.02 -5.97 23.61
CA ARG A 102 -10.23 -5.36 22.30
C ARG A 102 -11.49 -5.95 21.68
N ALA A 103 -12.46 -5.10 21.36
CA ALA A 103 -13.59 -5.47 20.52
C ALA A 103 -13.36 -5.02 19.08
N THR A 104 -13.67 -5.90 18.12
CA THR A 104 -13.67 -5.59 16.69
C THR A 104 -15.05 -5.89 16.13
N VAL A 105 -15.64 -4.92 15.45
CA VAL A 105 -16.99 -5.02 14.87
C VAL A 105 -16.85 -5.18 13.36
N TYR A 106 -17.62 -6.09 12.76
CA TYR A 106 -17.55 -6.46 11.36
C TYR A 106 -18.92 -6.41 10.71
N ILE A 107 -18.94 -6.20 9.40
CA ILE A 107 -20.13 -6.29 8.54
C ILE A 107 -19.97 -7.51 7.65
N LYS A 108 -21.01 -8.35 7.59
CA LYS A 108 -21.16 -9.44 6.63
C LYS A 108 -22.21 -9.03 5.61
N PRO A 109 -21.83 -8.80 4.34
CA PRO A 109 -22.78 -8.42 3.31
C PRO A 109 -23.84 -9.52 3.05
N ALA A 110 -25.06 -9.09 2.72
CA ALA A 110 -26.14 -9.96 2.29
C ALA A 110 -25.67 -10.83 1.11
N GLY A 111 -25.93 -12.14 1.16
CA GLY A 111 -25.57 -13.06 0.10
C GLY A 111 -24.08 -13.44 0.01
N TYR A 112 -23.22 -12.94 0.90
CA TYR A 112 -21.82 -13.38 0.94
C TYR A 112 -21.69 -14.82 1.47
N LYS A 113 -21.36 -15.76 0.58
CA LYS A 113 -21.13 -17.19 0.86
C LYS A 113 -19.66 -17.53 1.19
N GLY A 114 -18.75 -16.56 1.15
CA GLY A 114 -17.31 -16.77 1.37
C GLY A 114 -16.89 -16.72 2.85
N ALA A 115 -15.66 -17.15 3.12
CA ALA A 115 -15.00 -16.91 4.41
C ALA A 115 -14.64 -15.41 4.53
N ILE A 116 -15.08 -14.76 5.60
CA ILE A 116 -14.92 -13.32 5.76
C ILE A 116 -13.47 -13.01 6.16
N PHE A 117 -12.74 -12.30 5.32
CA PHE A 117 -11.43 -11.75 5.68
C PHE A 117 -11.64 -10.40 6.41
N PRO A 118 -11.04 -10.19 7.59
CA PRO A 118 -11.28 -9.00 8.39
C PRO A 118 -10.70 -7.75 7.71
N GLN A 119 -11.57 -6.87 7.20
CA GLN A 119 -11.23 -5.49 6.82
C GLN A 119 -11.74 -4.52 7.88
N THR A 120 -11.07 -4.48 9.03
CA THR A 120 -11.26 -3.41 10.01
C THR A 120 -9.92 -2.97 10.55
N THR A 121 -9.71 -1.66 10.57
CA THR A 121 -8.59 -1.05 11.29
C THR A 121 -8.83 -1.28 12.78
N PRO A 122 -7.97 -2.02 13.50
CA PRO A 122 -8.19 -2.29 14.91
C PRO A 122 -8.00 -1.00 15.72
N SER A 123 -9.10 -0.38 16.14
CA SER A 123 -9.07 0.64 17.19
C SER A 123 -8.76 -0.05 18.51
N SER A 124 -7.52 0.10 18.98
CA SER A 124 -7.15 -0.32 20.34
C SER A 124 -7.57 0.80 21.27
N VAL A 125 -8.48 0.50 22.19
CA VAL A 125 -8.85 1.43 23.25
C VAL A 125 -8.27 0.90 24.54
N THR A 126 -7.17 1.52 24.98
CA THR A 126 -6.60 1.32 26.30
C THR A 126 -7.64 1.74 27.33
N LEU A 127 -8.01 0.83 28.24
CA LEU A 127 -8.84 1.15 29.40
C LEU A 127 -8.08 2.16 30.27
N ALA A 128 -8.45 3.44 30.17
CA ALA A 128 -7.92 4.48 31.05
C ALA A 128 -8.52 4.29 32.46
N SER A 129 -7.83 3.54 33.31
CA SER A 129 -7.93 3.71 34.76
C SER A 129 -7.47 5.13 35.09
N THR A 130 -8.38 5.93 35.67
CA THR A 130 -8.11 7.30 36.11
C THR A 130 -7.13 7.28 37.28
N GLU A 131 -5.84 7.48 37.03
CA GLU A 131 -4.86 7.84 38.05
C GLU A 131 -4.05 9.07 37.61
N LEU A 132 -4.12 10.10 38.46
CA LEU A 132 -3.26 11.28 38.46
C LEU A 132 -1.80 10.86 38.63
N SER A 133 -0.87 11.47 37.87
CA SER A 133 0.39 12.05 38.37
C SER A 133 1.48 12.16 37.29
N ASN A 134 1.95 13.39 37.08
CA ASN A 134 3.32 13.83 36.82
C ASN A 134 4.41 12.78 36.50
N SER A 135 5.18 13.01 35.43
CA SER A 135 6.53 13.61 35.51
C SER A 135 7.44 13.27 34.32
N ALA A 136 8.26 14.26 33.98
CA ALA A 136 9.64 14.16 33.47
C ALA A 136 9.93 13.58 32.07
N ASN A 137 10.16 14.53 31.17
CA ASN A 137 11.13 14.52 30.07
C ASN A 137 12.30 13.50 30.22
N LYS A 138 12.53 12.72 29.16
CA LYS A 138 13.89 12.31 28.78
C LYS A 138 14.00 12.12 27.27
N SER A 139 14.66 13.08 26.62
CA SER A 139 15.08 12.99 25.23
C SER A 139 16.29 12.05 25.12
N TYR A 140 16.23 11.11 24.18
CA TYR A 140 17.40 10.37 23.73
C TYR A 140 17.79 10.87 22.35
N GLN A 141 18.88 11.63 22.29
CA GLN A 141 19.64 11.85 21.07
C GLN A 141 20.43 10.56 20.78
N THR A 142 20.25 10.00 19.59
CA THR A 142 21.14 8.96 19.07
C THR A 142 22.06 9.61 18.04
N GLN A 143 23.33 9.73 18.42
CA GLN A 143 24.45 10.13 17.57
C GLN A 143 24.68 9.07 16.49
N ALA A 144 24.82 9.51 15.23
CA ALA A 144 25.24 8.68 14.12
C ALA A 144 26.76 8.81 14.00
N ASP A 145 27.45 7.72 14.34
CA ASP A 145 28.90 7.62 14.26
C ASP A 145 29.38 7.10 12.90
N THR A 146 30.60 7.50 12.58
CA THR A 146 31.23 7.49 11.25
C THR A 146 32.01 6.19 11.00
N SER A 147 32.05 5.70 9.75
CA SER A 147 33.08 4.77 9.23
C SER A 147 32.99 4.78 7.69
N LYS A 148 33.84 5.49 6.93
CA LYS A 148 35.29 5.38 6.67
C LYS A 148 35.70 4.14 5.84
N SER A 149 36.19 4.47 4.63
CA SER A 149 37.19 3.79 3.79
C SER A 149 36.87 2.46 3.09
N LYS A 150 36.89 2.48 1.76
CA LYS A 150 37.93 1.75 1.02
C LYS A 150 38.16 2.29 -0.39
N GLU A 151 39.28 2.98 -0.50
CA GLU A 151 40.04 3.27 -1.71
C GLU A 151 40.55 1.96 -2.33
N LYS A 152 40.39 1.79 -3.65
CA LYS A 152 41.04 0.71 -4.41
C LYS A 152 41.37 1.15 -5.84
N THR A 153 42.64 1.50 -6.00
CA THR A 153 43.56 1.07 -7.08
C THR A 153 43.22 1.46 -8.53
N LEU A 154 43.96 2.48 -9.00
CA LEU A 154 44.34 2.67 -10.39
C LEU A 154 45.04 1.41 -10.94
N ALA A 155 44.56 0.90 -12.07
CA ALA A 155 45.32 0.02 -12.93
C ALA A 155 45.15 0.49 -14.38
N GLU A 156 46.27 0.97 -14.91
CA GLU A 156 46.55 1.35 -16.27
C GLU A 156 46.76 0.10 -17.13
N ALA A 157 46.05 -0.01 -18.26
CA ALA A 157 46.41 -0.89 -19.38
C ALA A 157 45.60 -0.55 -20.65
N ASP A 158 46.29 0.08 -21.59
CA ASP A 158 46.41 -0.30 -23.01
C ASP A 158 45.19 -0.30 -23.96
N THR A 159 45.21 0.70 -24.83
CA THR A 159 44.90 0.73 -26.28
C THR A 159 45.13 -0.61 -27.02
N THR A 160 44.53 -1.01 -28.14
CA THR A 160 43.62 -0.46 -29.15
C THR A 160 43.02 -1.66 -29.91
N ARG A 161 41.70 -1.85 -29.87
CA ARG A 161 40.97 -2.59 -30.92
C ARG A 161 39.58 -1.98 -31.08
N PRO A 162 39.19 -1.48 -32.27
CA PRO A 162 37.84 -1.01 -32.50
C PRO A 162 36.89 -2.22 -32.53
N LYS A 163 36.38 -2.61 -31.35
CA LYS A 163 35.25 -3.53 -31.24
C LYS A 163 34.08 -2.90 -31.96
N THR A 164 33.59 -3.57 -33.00
CA THR A 164 32.35 -3.21 -33.69
C THR A 164 31.26 -3.05 -32.64
N ARG A 165 30.83 -1.80 -32.41
CA ARG A 165 29.83 -1.47 -31.39
C ARG A 165 28.52 -2.12 -31.80
N LYS A 166 28.20 -3.27 -31.19
CA LYS A 166 26.87 -3.90 -31.28
C LYS A 166 25.82 -2.82 -30.99
N ARG A 167 25.12 -2.39 -32.04
CA ARG A 167 24.07 -1.36 -31.92
C ARG A 167 22.95 -1.94 -31.06
N TRP A 168 22.76 -1.38 -29.87
CA TRP A 168 21.70 -1.80 -28.98
C TRP A 168 20.34 -1.56 -29.63
N THR A 169 19.55 -2.62 -29.76
CA THR A 169 18.21 -2.53 -30.35
C THR A 169 17.23 -2.20 -29.23
N PRO A 170 16.58 -1.01 -29.24
CA PRO A 170 15.54 -0.70 -28.28
C PRO A 170 14.37 -1.64 -28.52
N GLY A 171 14.02 -2.43 -27.50
CA GLY A 171 12.98 -3.46 -27.57
C GLY A 171 12.24 -3.62 -26.23
N PRO A 172 11.04 -4.24 -26.24
CA PRO A 172 10.19 -4.39 -25.06
C PRO A 172 10.85 -5.18 -23.92
N GLY A 173 11.88 -5.98 -24.19
CA GLY A 173 12.67 -6.67 -23.16
C GLY A 173 13.28 -5.73 -22.11
N TRP A 174 13.49 -4.45 -22.42
CA TRP A 174 13.94 -3.45 -21.46
C TRP A 174 12.85 -3.00 -20.47
N ALA A 175 11.57 -3.20 -20.79
CA ALA A 175 10.49 -2.95 -19.84
C ALA A 175 10.53 -3.91 -18.64
N LEU A 176 11.03 -5.15 -18.85
CA LEU A 176 11.25 -6.11 -17.76
C LEU A 176 12.33 -5.62 -16.80
N VAL A 177 13.35 -4.91 -17.30
CA VAL A 177 14.37 -4.29 -16.44
C VAL A 177 13.76 -3.18 -15.58
N SER A 178 12.81 -2.41 -16.10
CA SER A 178 12.05 -1.43 -15.30
C SER A 178 11.17 -2.07 -14.22
N ALA A 179 10.70 -3.30 -14.43
CA ALA A 179 9.94 -4.02 -13.40
C ALA A 179 10.83 -4.37 -12.19
N VAL A 180 12.10 -4.70 -12.43
CA VAL A 180 13.06 -4.99 -11.36
C VAL A 180 13.65 -3.71 -10.76
N LEU A 181 13.95 -2.72 -11.60
CA LEU A 181 14.63 -1.49 -11.22
C LEU A 181 13.84 -0.25 -11.71
N PRO A 182 13.01 0.37 -10.87
CA PRO A 182 12.24 1.55 -11.27
C PRO A 182 13.17 2.70 -11.68
N GLY A 183 12.85 3.32 -12.82
CA GLY A 183 13.59 4.41 -13.45
C GLY A 183 14.66 3.98 -14.46
N VAL A 184 15.11 2.73 -14.46
CA VAL A 184 16.23 2.27 -15.30
C VAL A 184 15.80 1.98 -16.75
N GLY A 185 14.68 1.26 -16.95
CA GLY A 185 14.26 0.87 -18.31
C GLY A 185 13.91 2.06 -19.20
N ASN A 186 13.36 3.14 -18.64
CA ASN A 186 13.03 4.36 -19.39
C ASN A 186 14.28 5.16 -19.86
N MET A 187 15.50 4.84 -19.37
CA MET A 187 16.74 5.42 -19.91
C MET A 187 17.09 4.83 -21.29
N PHE A 188 16.67 3.60 -21.56
CA PHE A 188 17.05 2.87 -22.78
C PHE A 188 16.02 2.99 -23.92
N VAL A 189 14.84 3.55 -23.64
CA VAL A 189 13.72 3.65 -24.61
C VAL A 189 13.67 5.02 -25.30
N GLN A 190 14.49 5.99 -24.89
CA GLN A 190 14.46 7.32 -25.50
C GLN A 190 15.26 7.38 -26.80
N THR A 191 14.54 7.60 -27.89
CA THR A 191 15.10 7.96 -29.20
C THR A 191 14.84 9.44 -29.50
N ASP A 192 15.82 10.11 -30.08
CA ASP A 192 15.65 11.45 -30.64
C ASP A 192 14.81 11.41 -31.93
N LYS A 193 14.44 12.58 -32.49
CA LYS A 193 13.74 12.74 -33.78
C LYS A 193 14.42 11.97 -34.91
N GLN A 194 15.73 11.84 -34.84
CA GLN A 194 16.56 11.11 -35.79
C GLN A 194 16.65 9.60 -35.51
N HIS A 195 15.81 9.06 -34.62
CA HIS A 195 15.81 7.66 -34.18
C HIS A 195 17.13 7.17 -33.56
N LYS A 196 17.98 8.10 -33.12
CA LYS A 196 19.22 7.79 -32.40
C LYS A 196 18.93 7.69 -30.89
N PRO A 197 19.49 6.70 -30.17
CA PRO A 197 19.34 6.62 -28.73
C PRO A 197 20.04 7.82 -28.09
N VAL A 198 19.33 8.58 -27.23
CA VAL A 198 19.92 9.72 -26.51
C VAL A 198 19.74 9.51 -25.02
N PHE A 199 20.87 9.43 -24.32
CA PHE A 199 20.91 9.42 -22.86
C PHE A 199 20.63 10.83 -22.35
N ARG A 200 19.39 11.11 -21.94
CA ARG A 200 19.08 12.30 -21.15
C ARG A 200 19.02 11.93 -19.69
N VAL A 201 20.09 12.26 -18.96
CA VAL A 201 20.14 12.15 -17.50
C VAL A 201 19.37 13.33 -16.90
N GLY A 202 18.04 13.32 -17.05
CA GLY A 202 17.16 14.32 -16.44
C GLY A 202 16.97 14.06 -14.94
N LEU A 203 15.88 14.56 -14.36
CA LEU A 203 15.45 14.38 -12.96
C LEU A 203 15.17 12.91 -12.53
N ARG A 204 15.55 11.93 -13.34
CA ARG A 204 15.17 10.51 -13.23
C ARG A 204 15.99 9.73 -12.21
N PRO A 205 17.32 9.94 -12.06
CA PRO A 205 18.07 9.30 -10.98
C PRO A 205 17.53 9.68 -9.60
N LEU A 206 16.95 10.88 -9.45
CA LEU A 206 16.31 11.30 -8.20
C LEU A 206 15.09 10.44 -7.86
N VAL A 207 14.31 9.98 -8.85
CA VAL A 207 13.17 9.08 -8.62
C VAL A 207 13.66 7.73 -8.12
N THR A 208 14.71 7.19 -8.73
CA THR A 208 15.32 5.92 -8.31
C THR A 208 15.91 6.03 -6.91
N VAL A 209 16.68 7.09 -6.62
CA VAL A 209 17.23 7.36 -5.28
C VAL A 209 16.10 7.55 -4.26
N GLY A 210 15.03 8.27 -4.61
CA GLY A 210 13.86 8.43 -3.75
C GLY A 210 13.15 7.12 -3.45
N PHE A 211 12.93 6.28 -4.47
CA PHE A 211 12.34 4.95 -4.30
C PHE A 211 13.18 4.06 -3.36
N TYR A 212 14.48 3.92 -3.63
CA TYR A 212 15.35 3.09 -2.80
C TYR A 212 15.51 3.65 -1.39
N GLY A 213 15.61 4.98 -1.27
CA GLY A 213 15.66 5.67 0.02
C GLY A 213 14.42 5.37 0.87
N LEU A 214 13.22 5.49 0.31
CA LEU A 214 11.97 5.16 0.99
C LEU A 214 11.88 3.68 1.37
N LEU A 215 12.30 2.79 0.47
CA LEU A 215 12.25 1.35 0.70
C LEU A 215 13.20 0.92 1.83
N ILE A 216 14.45 1.39 1.79
CA ILE A 216 15.44 1.14 2.87
C ILE A 216 14.95 1.74 4.18
N TYR A 217 14.48 3.00 4.15
CA TYR A 217 13.95 3.68 5.33
C TYR A 217 12.79 2.90 5.97
N GLY A 218 11.84 2.43 5.16
CA GLY A 218 10.74 1.59 5.63
C GLY A 218 11.25 0.30 6.26
N LEU A 219 12.09 -0.46 5.54
CA LEU A 219 12.60 -1.76 6.02
C LEU A 219 13.38 -1.64 7.34
N GLN A 220 14.11 -0.55 7.57
CA GLN A 220 14.80 -0.30 8.86
C GLN A 220 13.84 -0.08 10.04
N HIS A 221 12.61 0.38 9.80
CA HIS A 221 11.62 0.65 10.86
C HIS A 221 10.79 -0.58 11.25
N LYS A 222 10.66 -1.56 10.35
CA LYS A 222 9.93 -2.82 10.62
C LYS A 222 10.43 -3.58 11.86
N PRO A 223 11.74 -3.87 12.03
CA PRO A 223 12.21 -4.60 13.21
C PRO A 223 12.03 -3.78 14.49
N LYS A 224 12.17 -2.44 14.43
CA LYS A 224 11.94 -1.55 15.58
C LYS A 224 10.48 -1.62 16.07
N ALA A 225 9.53 -1.63 15.15
CA ALA A 225 8.11 -1.81 15.49
C ALA A 225 7.85 -3.16 16.16
N GLN A 226 8.45 -4.25 15.64
CA GLN A 226 8.29 -5.59 16.19
C GLN A 226 8.91 -5.71 17.59
N ASN A 227 10.09 -5.14 17.80
CA ASN A 227 10.77 -5.13 19.11
C ASN A 227 10.00 -4.30 20.15
N ALA A 228 9.49 -3.12 19.79
CA ALA A 228 8.67 -2.34 20.70
C ALA A 228 7.36 -3.08 21.06
N TYR A 229 6.76 -3.77 20.08
CA TYR A 229 5.54 -4.55 20.32
C TYR A 229 5.78 -5.81 21.16
N SER A 230 6.94 -6.47 21.03
CA SER A 230 7.28 -7.60 21.89
C SER A 230 7.51 -7.15 23.34
N LEU A 231 8.16 -5.99 23.56
CA LEU A 231 8.29 -5.39 24.88
C LEU A 231 6.92 -5.07 25.49
N TYR A 232 6.00 -4.47 24.72
CA TYR A 232 4.61 -4.25 25.16
C TYR A 232 3.92 -5.55 25.62
N LYS A 233 4.14 -6.66 24.91
CA LYS A 233 3.59 -7.98 25.29
C LYS A 233 4.18 -8.56 26.57
N GLN A 234 5.44 -8.24 26.87
CA GLN A 234 6.11 -8.70 28.09
C GLN A 234 5.65 -7.93 29.33
N GLN A 235 5.23 -6.66 29.16
CA GLN A 235 4.72 -5.86 30.27
C GLN A 235 3.37 -6.40 30.75
N LYS A 236 3.31 -6.80 32.03
CA LYS A 236 2.07 -7.19 32.71
C LYS A 236 1.20 -5.99 33.07
N ASN A 237 1.85 -4.86 33.41
CA ASN A 237 1.17 -3.62 33.73
C ASN A 237 0.76 -2.87 32.45
N ALA A 238 -0.50 -2.44 32.38
CA ALA A 238 -1.01 -1.67 31.25
C ALA A 238 -0.34 -0.29 31.14
N ALA A 239 -0.13 0.39 32.28
CA ALA A 239 0.45 1.74 32.32
C ALA A 239 1.90 1.75 31.82
N GLU A 240 2.70 0.74 32.19
CA GLU A 240 4.09 0.60 31.73
C GLU A 240 4.20 0.10 30.28
N GLY A 241 3.18 -0.61 29.80
CA GLY A 241 3.12 -1.10 28.41
C GLY A 241 2.76 -0.03 27.39
N GLU A 242 1.93 0.95 27.78
CA GLU A 242 1.42 2.00 26.90
C GLU A 242 2.50 2.72 26.06
N PRO A 243 3.64 3.19 26.61
CA PRO A 243 4.68 3.85 25.81
C PRO A 243 5.28 2.94 24.73
N TYR A 244 5.46 1.65 25.03
CA TYR A 244 5.96 0.68 24.04
C TYR A 244 4.95 0.42 22.93
N TYR A 245 3.66 0.40 23.26
CA TYR A 245 2.59 0.28 22.28
C TYR A 245 2.56 1.48 21.34
N GLN A 246 2.60 2.70 21.89
CA GLN A 246 2.65 3.94 21.10
C GLN A 246 3.89 3.98 20.20
N GLN A 247 5.06 3.61 20.73
CA GLN A 247 6.30 3.54 19.96
C GLN A 247 6.23 2.51 18.82
N ALA A 248 5.67 1.32 19.09
CA ALA A 248 5.46 0.29 18.07
C ALA A 248 4.55 0.79 16.95
N ASN A 249 3.44 1.46 17.29
CA ASN A 249 2.52 2.05 16.32
C ASN A 249 3.17 3.15 15.49
N GLN A 250 3.96 4.03 16.10
CA GLN A 250 4.69 5.09 15.38
C GLN A 250 5.66 4.51 14.35
N TYR A 251 6.48 3.52 14.74
CA TYR A 251 7.39 2.85 13.82
C TYR A 251 6.67 2.07 12.72
N HIS A 252 5.56 1.41 13.06
CA HIS A 252 4.74 0.70 12.09
C HIS A 252 4.13 1.66 11.06
N HIS A 253 3.62 2.81 11.51
CA HIS A 253 3.05 3.83 10.62
C HIS A 253 4.09 4.39 9.65
N ARG A 254 5.31 4.70 10.13
CA ARG A 254 6.42 5.14 9.27
C ARG A 254 6.83 4.09 8.24
N TYR A 255 6.96 2.84 8.66
CA TYR A 255 7.20 1.70 7.76
C TYR A 255 6.14 1.62 6.67
N TYR A 256 4.86 1.68 7.08
CA TYR A 256 3.72 1.54 6.19
C TYR A 256 3.62 2.68 5.17
N LEU A 257 3.75 3.94 5.63
CA LEU A 257 3.76 5.10 4.74
C LEU A 257 4.90 5.03 3.73
N ALA A 258 6.12 4.75 4.19
CA ALA A 258 7.30 4.72 3.32
C ALA A 258 7.23 3.61 2.27
N THR A 259 6.83 2.39 2.67
CA THR A 259 6.70 1.26 1.74
C THR A 259 5.57 1.45 0.73
N ARG A 260 4.43 2.03 1.14
CA ARG A 260 3.34 2.36 0.21
C ARG A 260 3.72 3.47 -0.76
N ALA A 261 4.41 4.51 -0.30
CA ALA A 261 4.92 5.56 -1.16
C ALA A 261 5.90 4.98 -2.20
N ALA A 262 6.82 4.12 -1.78
CA ALA A 262 7.73 3.42 -2.68
C ALA A 262 6.97 2.55 -3.71
N ALA A 263 5.97 1.78 -3.27
CA ALA A 263 5.15 0.96 -4.15
C ALA A 263 4.37 1.80 -5.18
N ALA A 264 3.82 2.95 -4.78
CA ALA A 264 3.13 3.87 -5.68
C ALA A 264 4.05 4.45 -6.76
N ILE A 265 5.27 4.87 -6.38
CA ILE A 265 6.30 5.35 -7.32
C ILE A 265 6.65 4.24 -8.32
N TRP A 266 6.89 3.01 -7.82
CA TRP A 266 7.21 1.86 -8.66
C TRP A 266 6.10 1.54 -9.65
N LEU A 267 4.85 1.44 -9.18
CA LEU A 267 3.69 1.15 -10.03
C LEU A 267 3.52 2.22 -11.12
N THR A 268 3.70 3.48 -10.77
CA THR A 268 3.61 4.60 -11.71
C THR A 268 4.67 4.51 -12.80
N ASP A 269 5.92 4.22 -12.44
CA ASP A 269 7.02 4.08 -13.40
C ASP A 269 6.84 2.89 -14.35
N VAL A 270 6.44 1.73 -13.80
CA VAL A 270 6.16 0.52 -14.59
C VAL A 270 5.01 0.77 -15.57
N THR A 271 3.92 1.38 -15.11
CA THR A 271 2.75 1.68 -15.95
C THR A 271 3.10 2.66 -17.08
N LEU A 272 3.83 3.74 -16.77
CA LEU A 272 4.28 4.68 -17.79
C LEU A 272 5.24 4.05 -18.80
N THR A 273 6.14 3.18 -18.35
CA THR A 273 7.09 2.47 -19.21
C THR A 273 6.37 1.51 -20.14
N LEU A 274 5.37 0.77 -19.64
CA LEU A 274 4.53 -0.13 -20.43
C LEU A 274 3.76 0.64 -21.51
N ILE A 275 3.07 1.73 -21.14
CA ILE A 275 2.31 2.57 -22.09
C ILE A 275 3.24 3.12 -23.18
N ARG A 276 4.44 3.58 -22.83
CA ARG A 276 5.43 4.06 -23.81
C ARG A 276 5.94 2.94 -24.71
N GLY A 277 6.21 1.76 -24.16
CA GLY A 277 6.64 0.58 -24.92
C GLY A 277 5.60 0.18 -25.99
N ILE A 278 4.33 0.11 -25.61
CA ILE A 278 3.23 -0.22 -26.53
C ILE A 278 3.12 0.83 -27.65
N ARG A 279 3.20 2.12 -27.31
CA ARG A 279 3.13 3.21 -28.31
C ARG A 279 4.28 3.15 -29.30
N ASN A 280 5.52 2.92 -28.84
CA ASN A 280 6.68 2.81 -29.74
C ASN A 280 6.59 1.60 -30.67
N HIS A 281 6.01 0.49 -30.23
CA HIS A 281 5.80 -0.69 -31.08
C HIS A 281 4.79 -0.40 -32.22
N SER A 282 3.73 0.35 -31.93
CA SER A 282 2.72 0.72 -32.93
C SER A 282 3.32 1.52 -34.10
N PHE A 283 4.22 2.47 -33.83
CA PHE A 283 4.91 3.23 -34.89
C PHE A 283 5.82 2.37 -35.76
N LYS A 284 6.45 1.32 -35.19
CA LYS A 284 7.34 0.44 -35.96
C LYS A 284 6.56 -0.49 -36.90
N LYS A 285 5.38 -0.97 -36.47
CA LYS A 285 4.50 -1.78 -37.31
C LYS A 285 3.95 -1.00 -38.51
N ASN A 286 3.71 0.31 -38.35
CA ASN A 286 3.23 1.16 -39.45
C ASN A 286 4.31 1.55 -40.48
N ASN A 287 5.60 1.47 -40.12
CA ASN A 287 6.70 1.81 -41.03
C ASN A 287 7.38 0.59 -41.67
N ALA A 288 7.19 -0.62 -41.12
CA ALA A 288 7.67 -1.88 -41.68
C ALA A 288 6.53 -2.69 -42.34
N GLY A 289 5.50 -1.99 -42.83
CA GLY A 289 4.34 -2.59 -43.50
C GLY A 289 4.52 -2.57 -45.01
N ILE A 290 4.33 -3.73 -45.64
CA ILE A 290 3.96 -3.85 -47.04
C ILE A 290 2.77 -2.90 -47.26
N SER A 291 2.95 -1.77 -47.94
CA SER A 291 1.85 -0.86 -48.21
C SER A 291 1.25 -1.17 -49.57
N PHE A 292 -0.06 -1.41 -49.58
CA PHE A 292 -0.86 -1.54 -50.78
C PHE A 292 -1.46 -0.17 -51.08
N ALA A 293 -1.08 0.42 -52.22
CA ALA A 293 -1.67 1.65 -52.70
C ALA A 293 -2.24 1.41 -54.11
N PRO A 294 -3.47 1.88 -54.41
CA PRO A 294 -3.96 1.90 -55.78
C PRO A 294 -3.12 2.89 -56.60
N GLY A 295 -2.58 2.44 -57.72
CA GLY A 295 -1.86 3.24 -58.71
C GLY A 295 -2.53 3.15 -60.08
N ILE A 296 -2.16 4.03 -60.98
CA ILE A 296 -2.62 3.98 -62.38
C ILE A 296 -1.37 3.83 -63.26
N GLN A 297 -1.32 2.77 -64.06
CA GLN A 297 -0.25 2.54 -65.02
C GLN A 297 -0.89 2.30 -66.39
N ALA A 298 -0.51 3.12 -67.38
CA ALA A 298 -1.08 3.12 -68.73
C ALA A 298 -2.62 3.26 -68.79
N GLY A 299 -3.20 4.09 -67.90
CA GLY A 299 -4.65 4.35 -67.86
C GLY A 299 -5.50 3.25 -67.21
N GLN A 300 -4.88 2.20 -66.67
CA GLN A 300 -5.56 1.15 -65.91
C GLN A 300 -5.22 1.20 -64.42
N LEU A 301 -6.19 0.86 -63.58
CA LEU A 301 -6.08 0.85 -62.12
C LEU A 301 -5.37 -0.44 -61.67
N VAL A 302 -4.21 -0.31 -61.03
CA VAL A 302 -3.35 -1.42 -60.60
C VAL A 302 -2.95 -1.25 -59.13
N GLY A 303 -2.90 -2.35 -58.37
CA GLY A 303 -2.43 -2.32 -56.99
C GLY A 303 -0.90 -2.33 -56.92
N VAL A 304 -0.30 -1.25 -56.43
CA VAL A 304 1.15 -1.18 -56.19
C VAL A 304 1.45 -1.67 -54.78
N VAL A 305 2.28 -2.72 -54.71
CA VAL A 305 2.81 -3.25 -53.46
C VAL A 305 4.21 -2.69 -53.27
N SER A 306 4.38 -1.72 -52.38
CA SER A 306 5.71 -1.23 -52.04
C SER A 306 6.21 -1.88 -50.77
N ILE A 307 7.25 -2.71 -50.91
CA ILE A 307 8.02 -3.27 -49.82
C ILE A 307 9.19 -2.32 -49.57
N ARG A 308 9.14 -1.55 -48.48
CA ARG A 308 10.33 -0.82 -48.01
C ARG A 308 11.19 -1.80 -47.22
N LEU A 309 12.27 -2.26 -47.85
CA LEU A 309 13.37 -3.02 -47.23
C LEU A 309 14.26 -2.08 -46.40
#